data_AF-A0A497MQ01-F1
#
_entry.id   AF-A0A497MQ01-F1
#
_cell.length_a   1.000
_cell.length_b   1.000
_cell.length_c   1.000
_cell.angle_alpha   90.00
_cell.angle_beta   90.00
_cell.angle_gamma   90.00
#
_symmetry.space_group_name_H-M   'P 1'
#
loop_
_entity.id
_entity.type
_entity.pdbx_description
1 polymer ?
#
loop_
_entity_poly.entity_id
_entity_poly.type
_entity_poly.pdbx_seq_one_letter_code
_entity_poly.pdbx_strand_id
1 'polypeptide(L)'
;MSENDVKPNKELLLDPFGTTIVKDYERLYKEFGIQPFKPLLQRIKNPFMAMRRGVIFGHRDFEKIIDCMENGKEFAVLSGIKPTGEFHLGTLMTAKEIIYFQKQGAQTFYCIADIEAYEDNKIPFEKSEKYAVGNIADVLALGLDPKNAYIYRQSKENRVKDLAIIFGRAATLA
;
A
#
# COMPACT_ATOMS: atom_id res chain seq x y z
N MET A 1 15.77 -20.01 46.64
CA MET A 1 16.87 -19.37 45.89
C MET A 1 17.43 -20.45 44.98
N SER A 2 17.47 -20.37 43.67
CA SER A 2 17.31 -19.37 42.60
C SER A 2 16.89 -20.22 41.35
N GLU A 3 16.41 -19.78 40.20
CA GLU A 3 16.14 -18.51 39.52
C GLU A 3 15.18 -18.93 38.39
N ASN A 4 14.09 -18.18 38.21
CA ASN A 4 13.21 -18.35 37.04
C ASN A 4 13.92 -17.73 35.83
N ASP A 5 14.48 -18.55 34.95
CA ASP A 5 14.95 -18.12 33.62
C ASP A 5 13.75 -17.78 32.72
N VAL A 6 13.25 -16.56 32.87
CA VAL A 6 12.35 -15.92 31.92
C VAL A 6 13.18 -15.58 30.68
N LYS A 7 13.09 -16.41 29.64
CA LYS A 7 13.64 -16.07 28.32
C LYS A 7 13.00 -14.76 27.84
N PRO A 8 13.78 -13.77 27.39
CA PRO A 8 13.22 -12.50 26.92
C PRO A 8 12.31 -12.75 25.71
N ASN A 9 11.10 -12.20 25.79
CA ASN A 9 10.11 -12.23 24.72
C ASN A 9 10.73 -11.53 23.51
N LYS A 10 11.10 -12.29 22.48
CA LYS A 10 11.75 -11.77 21.27
C LYS A 10 10.78 -10.78 20.63
N GLU A 11 11.09 -9.48 20.70
CA GLU A 11 10.28 -8.44 20.09
C GLU A 11 10.07 -8.79 18.61
N LEU A 12 8.79 -8.92 18.22
CA LEU A 12 8.41 -9.03 16.81
C LEU A 12 8.90 -7.75 16.12
N LEU A 13 10.01 -7.84 15.38
CA LEU A 13 10.44 -6.78 14.49
C LEU A 13 9.49 -6.78 13.30
N LEU A 14 8.66 -5.75 13.21
CA LEU A 14 7.78 -5.51 12.08
C LEU A 14 8.44 -4.48 11.19
N ASP A 15 8.96 -4.94 10.05
CA ASP A 15 9.54 -4.10 9.02
C ASP A 15 8.75 -4.26 7.70
N PRO A 16 8.91 -3.35 6.71
CA PRO A 16 8.21 -3.43 5.43
C PRO A 16 8.55 -4.65 4.57
N PHE A 17 9.55 -5.44 4.97
CA PHE A 17 10.20 -6.48 4.17
C PHE A 17 10.08 -7.90 4.78
N GLY A 18 9.58 -8.03 6.01
CA GLY A 18 9.47 -9.27 6.77
C GLY A 18 8.07 -9.86 6.82
N THR A 19 7.96 -11.19 6.93
CA THR A 19 6.68 -11.90 7.11
C THR A 19 6.56 -12.38 8.55
N THR A 20 5.81 -11.66 9.40
CA THR A 20 5.54 -12.07 10.78
C THR A 20 4.06 -12.35 10.99
N ILE A 21 3.74 -13.51 11.61
CA ILE A 21 2.37 -13.88 11.94
C ILE A 21 1.93 -13.06 13.15
N VAL A 22 1.13 -12.02 12.90
CA VAL A 22 0.65 -11.13 13.95
C VAL A 22 -0.55 -11.79 14.65
N LYS A 23 -0.35 -12.21 15.90
CA LYS A 23 -1.45 -12.64 16.79
C LYS A 23 -1.96 -11.51 17.69
N ASP A 24 -1.22 -10.42 17.81
CA ASP A 24 -1.50 -9.29 18.70
C ASP A 24 -1.80 -8.00 17.92
N TYR A 25 -3.06 -7.83 17.52
CA TYR A 25 -3.53 -6.63 16.80
C TYR A 25 -3.52 -5.39 17.68
N GLU A 26 -3.75 -5.52 18.99
CA GLU A 26 -3.75 -4.38 19.93
C GLU A 26 -2.36 -3.75 20.00
N ARG A 27 -1.31 -4.58 20.03
CA ARG A 27 0.06 -4.10 19.89
C ARG A 27 0.26 -3.34 18.58
N LEU A 28 -0.20 -3.88 17.44
CA LEU A 28 -0.07 -3.20 16.14
C LEU A 28 -0.74 -1.83 16.13
N TYR A 29 -1.96 -1.73 16.68
CA TYR A 29 -2.70 -0.48 16.74
C TYR A 29 -1.91 0.60 17.49
N LYS A 30 -1.34 0.23 18.64
CA LYS A 30 -0.55 1.13 19.46
C LYS A 30 0.80 1.48 18.82
N GLU A 31 1.52 0.50 18.30
CA GLU A 31 2.88 0.65 17.75
C GLU A 31 2.88 1.46 16.46
N PHE A 32 1.94 1.18 15.54
CA PHE A 32 1.84 1.87 14.25
C PHE A 32 0.90 3.07 14.28
N GLY A 33 0.23 3.34 15.41
CA GLY A 33 -0.72 4.45 15.53
C GLY A 33 -1.88 4.36 14.54
N ILE A 34 -2.41 3.15 14.33
CA ILE A 34 -3.53 2.85 13.44
C ILE A 34 -4.75 2.42 14.28
N GLN A 35 -5.95 2.62 13.72
CA GLN A 35 -7.23 2.30 14.36
C GLN A 35 -7.86 1.06 13.71
N PRO A 36 -8.69 0.29 14.44
CA PRO A 36 -9.35 -0.89 13.88
C PRO A 36 -10.33 -0.51 12.77
N PHE A 37 -10.31 -1.24 11.65
CA PHE A 37 -11.17 -0.95 10.48
C PHE A 37 -12.63 -1.39 10.68
N LYS A 38 -12.85 -2.43 11.50
CA LYS A 38 -14.16 -3.10 11.64
C LYS A 38 -15.33 -2.14 11.96
N PRO A 39 -15.19 -1.13 12.84
CA PRO A 39 -16.26 -0.17 13.12
C PRO A 39 -16.72 0.63 11.89
N LEU A 40 -15.83 0.87 10.92
CA LEU A 40 -16.15 1.67 9.73
C LEU A 40 -16.96 0.91 8.68
N LEU A 41 -16.98 -0.43 8.72
CA LEU A 41 -17.63 -1.25 7.70
C LEU A 41 -19.11 -0.91 7.48
N GLN A 42 -19.82 -0.48 8.52
CA GLN A 42 -21.24 -0.16 8.46
C GLN A 42 -21.53 1.12 7.65
N ARG A 43 -20.55 2.01 7.50
CA ARG A 43 -20.68 3.26 6.74
C ARG A 43 -20.39 3.07 5.25
N ILE A 44 -19.68 2.01 4.88
CA ILE A 44 -19.26 1.79 3.50
C ILE A 44 -20.39 1.08 2.74
N LYS A 45 -20.97 1.73 1.72
CA LYS A 45 -22.11 1.18 0.96
C LYS A 45 -21.80 -0.14 0.24
N ASN A 46 -20.58 -0.28 -0.30
CA ASN A 46 -20.17 -1.45 -1.09
C ASN A 46 -18.75 -1.92 -0.70
N PRO A 47 -18.50 -2.34 0.55
CA PRO A 47 -17.13 -2.52 1.05
C PRO A 47 -16.39 -3.59 0.26
N PHE A 48 -15.10 -3.38 -0.02
CA PHE A 48 -14.26 -4.35 -0.71
C PHE A 48 -14.19 -5.68 0.07
N MET A 49 -14.01 -6.80 -0.63
CA MET A 49 -13.98 -8.13 -0.03
C MET A 49 -12.94 -8.25 1.10
N ALA A 50 -11.74 -7.67 0.91
CA ALA A 50 -10.68 -7.67 1.92
C ALA A 50 -11.07 -6.91 3.20
N MET A 51 -11.89 -5.86 3.09
CA MET A 51 -12.44 -5.13 4.23
C MET A 51 -13.43 -6.03 5.00
N ARG A 52 -14.39 -6.65 4.29
CA ARG A 52 -15.41 -7.50 4.92
C ARG A 52 -14.84 -8.74 5.61
N ARG A 53 -13.74 -9.29 5.09
CA ARG A 53 -13.09 -10.50 5.62
C ARG A 53 -12.01 -10.22 6.68
N GLY A 54 -11.81 -8.95 7.07
CA GLY A 54 -10.81 -8.58 8.07
C GLY A 54 -9.37 -8.74 7.61
N VAL A 55 -9.13 -8.81 6.29
CA VAL A 55 -7.77 -8.77 5.72
C VAL A 55 -7.21 -7.35 5.83
N ILE A 56 -8.05 -6.34 5.56
CA ILE A 56 -7.79 -4.96 5.96
C ILE A 56 -8.30 -4.81 7.39
N PHE A 57 -7.39 -4.80 8.36
CA PHE A 57 -7.72 -4.83 9.78
C PHE A 57 -7.56 -3.46 10.47
N GLY A 58 -6.75 -2.55 9.91
CA GLY A 58 -6.53 -1.22 10.47
C GLY A 58 -6.43 -0.10 9.44
N HIS A 59 -6.53 1.14 9.90
CA HIS A 59 -6.45 2.35 9.08
C HIS A 59 -5.94 3.57 9.85
N ARG A 60 -5.72 4.67 9.14
CA ARG A 60 -5.49 6.01 9.68
C ARG A 60 -6.39 7.00 8.94
N ASP A 61 -7.23 7.73 9.67
CA ASP A 61 -8.12 8.77 9.15
C ASP A 61 -9.01 8.35 7.96
N PHE A 62 -9.42 7.08 7.89
CA PHE A 62 -10.18 6.56 6.76
C PHE A 62 -11.63 7.07 6.75
N GLU A 63 -12.12 7.53 7.90
CA GLU A 63 -13.36 8.28 8.06
C GLU A 63 -13.43 9.46 7.09
N LYS A 64 -12.32 10.18 6.87
CA LYS A 64 -12.27 11.31 5.93
C LYS A 64 -12.54 10.86 4.50
N ILE A 65 -12.04 9.67 4.13
CA ILE A 65 -12.27 9.09 2.80
C ILE A 65 -13.72 8.61 2.67
N ILE A 66 -14.28 8.00 3.72
CA ILE A 66 -15.70 7.64 3.76
C ILE A 66 -16.56 8.89 3.60
N ASP A 67 -16.25 9.98 4.30
CA ASP A 67 -16.97 11.25 4.17
C ASP A 67 -16.89 11.78 2.74
N CYS A 68 -15.73 11.69 2.07
CA CYS A 68 -15.62 12.06 0.66
C CYS A 68 -16.48 11.19 -0.24
N MET A 69 -16.47 9.87 -0.04
CA MET A 69 -17.29 8.92 -0.81
C MET A 69 -18.79 9.14 -0.59
N GLU A 70 -19.23 9.39 0.64
CA GLU A 70 -20.64 9.63 1.01
C GLU A 70 -21.17 10.95 0.43
N ASN A 71 -20.32 11.99 0.40
CA ASN A 71 -20.70 13.33 -0.02
C ASN A 71 -20.29 13.68 -1.45
N GLY A 72 -19.71 12.74 -2.20
CA GLY A 72 -19.22 12.97 -3.56
C GLY A 72 -18.11 14.03 -3.65
N LYS A 73 -17.30 14.18 -2.60
CA LYS A 73 -16.13 15.09 -2.62
C LYS A 73 -14.94 14.41 -3.27
N GLU A 74 -14.04 15.22 -3.81
CA GLU A 74 -12.81 14.73 -4.42
C GLU A 74 -11.90 14.03 -3.40
N PHE A 75 -11.31 12.92 -3.82
CA PHE A 75 -10.26 12.20 -3.09
C PHE A 75 -9.40 11.41 -4.08
N ALA A 76 -8.23 10.98 -3.64
CA ALA A 76 -7.29 10.23 -4.47
C ALA A 76 -6.93 8.89 -3.83
N VAL A 77 -6.61 7.92 -4.68
CA VAL A 77 -5.99 6.65 -4.29
C VAL A 77 -4.63 6.54 -4.97
N LEU A 78 -3.62 6.19 -4.18
CA LEU A 78 -2.27 5.93 -4.66
C LEU A 78 -1.87 4.52 -4.21
N SER A 79 -1.45 3.72 -5.18
CA SER A 79 -0.81 2.42 -4.95
C SER A 79 0.15 2.18 -6.10
N GLY A 80 0.66 0.97 -6.24
CA GLY A 80 1.60 0.67 -7.30
C GLY A 80 2.20 -0.72 -7.21
N ILE A 81 3.29 -0.89 -7.95
CA ILE A 81 4.09 -2.09 -7.94
C ILE A 81 5.56 -1.73 -7.77
N LYS A 82 6.27 -2.50 -6.95
CA LYS A 82 7.73 -2.62 -7.06
C LYS A 82 8.02 -3.72 -8.07
N PRO A 83 8.51 -3.40 -9.29
CA PRO A 83 8.63 -4.36 -10.39
C PRO A 83 9.84 -5.30 -10.21
N THR A 84 9.74 -6.24 -9.27
CA THR A 84 10.81 -7.21 -8.96
C THR A 84 10.54 -8.63 -9.48
N GLY A 85 9.33 -8.89 -9.98
CA GLY A 85 8.92 -10.18 -10.49
C GLY A 85 7.56 -10.15 -11.18
N GLU A 86 7.12 -11.34 -11.60
CA GLU A 86 5.83 -11.55 -12.24
C GLU A 86 4.66 -11.32 -11.26
N PHE A 87 3.51 -10.95 -11.82
CA PHE A 87 2.29 -10.72 -11.06
C PHE A 87 1.84 -12.00 -10.33
N HIS A 88 1.48 -11.87 -9.05
CA HIS A 88 1.05 -13.00 -8.23
C HIS A 88 -0.10 -12.63 -7.29
N LEU A 89 -0.59 -13.60 -6.50
CA LEU A 89 -1.76 -13.41 -5.62
C LEU A 89 -1.58 -12.29 -4.57
N GLY A 90 -0.37 -12.06 -4.07
CA GLY A 90 -0.07 -10.88 -3.24
C GLY A 90 -0.39 -9.56 -3.95
N THR A 91 0.20 -9.33 -5.13
CA THR A 91 -0.05 -8.14 -5.97
C THR A 91 -1.51 -8.02 -6.41
N LEU A 92 -2.21 -9.15 -6.62
CA LEU A 92 -3.63 -9.16 -6.93
C LEU A 92 -4.49 -8.43 -5.88
N MET A 93 -4.13 -8.55 -4.60
CA MET A 93 -4.90 -7.96 -3.52
C MET A 93 -4.85 -6.43 -3.55
N THR A 94 -3.64 -5.86 -3.68
CA THR A 94 -3.45 -4.41 -3.76
C THR A 94 -3.98 -3.84 -5.08
N ALA A 95 -3.82 -4.57 -6.20
CA ALA A 95 -4.41 -4.20 -7.48
C ALA A 95 -5.95 -4.11 -7.42
N LYS A 96 -6.62 -5.08 -6.79
CA LYS A 96 -8.07 -5.04 -6.61
C LYS A 96 -8.53 -3.93 -5.69
N GLU A 97 -7.73 -3.57 -4.69
CA GLU A 97 -8.04 -2.48 -3.77
C GLU A 97 -8.00 -1.11 -4.47
N ILE A 98 -6.95 -0.82 -5.25
CA ILE A 98 -6.89 0.44 -6.00
C ILE A 98 -8.02 0.54 -7.04
N ILE A 99 -8.33 -0.56 -7.73
CA ILE A 99 -9.47 -0.63 -8.68
C ILE A 99 -10.80 -0.41 -7.95
N TYR A 100 -10.95 -0.92 -6.73
CA TYR A 100 -12.13 -0.67 -5.91
C TYR A 100 -12.31 0.83 -5.64
N PHE A 101 -11.27 1.52 -5.19
CA PHE A 101 -11.33 2.96 -4.92
C PHE A 101 -11.54 3.80 -6.18
N GLN A 102 -10.94 3.41 -7.32
CA GLN A 102 -11.23 4.04 -8.61
C GLN A 102 -12.73 3.98 -8.92
N LYS A 103 -13.37 2.82 -8.69
CA LYS A 103 -14.83 2.65 -8.85
C LYS A 103 -15.66 3.43 -7.83
N GLN A 104 -15.07 3.86 -6.71
CA GLN A 104 -15.72 4.76 -5.74
C GLN A 104 -15.54 6.24 -6.09
N GLY A 105 -14.93 6.57 -7.23
CA GLY A 105 -14.75 7.96 -7.70
C GLY A 105 -13.40 8.57 -7.34
N ALA A 106 -12.42 7.77 -6.89
CA ALA A 106 -11.09 8.28 -6.58
C ALA A 106 -10.31 8.66 -7.85
N GLN A 107 -9.64 9.82 -7.82
CA GLN A 107 -8.54 10.09 -8.75
C GLN A 107 -7.43 9.07 -8.49
N THR A 108 -7.11 8.27 -9.50
CA THR A 108 -6.26 7.09 -9.30
C THR A 108 -4.84 7.34 -9.77
N PHE A 109 -3.86 7.01 -8.92
CA PHE A 109 -2.43 7.10 -9.22
C PHE A 109 -1.79 5.73 -9.03
N TYR A 110 -1.10 5.24 -10.05
CA TYR A 110 -0.43 3.94 -10.03
C TYR A 110 1.07 4.11 -10.28
N CYS A 111 1.87 3.88 -9.25
CA CYS A 111 3.32 4.04 -9.29
C CYS A 111 4.02 2.75 -9.72
N ILE A 112 4.93 2.83 -10.68
CA ILE A 112 5.94 1.81 -10.95
C ILE A 112 7.22 2.23 -10.22
N ALA A 113 7.48 1.63 -9.06
CA ALA A 113 8.60 1.98 -8.19
C ALA A 113 9.92 1.34 -8.67
N ASP A 114 10.35 1.69 -9.87
CA ASP A 114 11.56 1.12 -10.50
C ASP A 114 12.87 1.64 -9.88
N ILE A 115 12.88 2.84 -9.28
CA ILE A 115 14.02 3.30 -8.48
C ILE A 115 14.13 2.44 -7.21
N GLU A 116 13.00 2.13 -6.55
CA GLU A 116 13.00 1.26 -5.37
C GLU A 116 13.53 -0.15 -5.71
N ALA A 117 13.06 -0.74 -6.81
CA ALA A 117 13.56 -2.04 -7.28
C ALA A 117 15.06 -2.02 -7.60
N TYR A 118 15.57 -0.92 -8.13
CA TYR A 118 17.00 -0.72 -8.38
C TYR A 118 17.80 -0.61 -7.08
N GLU A 119 17.35 0.23 -6.14
CA GLU A 119 18.09 0.51 -4.90
C GLU A 119 18.04 -0.66 -3.91
N ASP A 120 16.86 -1.22 -3.67
CA ASP A 120 16.65 -2.29 -2.68
C ASP A 120 17.08 -3.66 -3.23
N ASN A 121 16.66 -3.99 -4.46
CA ASN A 121 16.80 -5.34 -5.01
C ASN A 121 17.90 -5.47 -6.08
N LYS A 122 18.61 -4.38 -6.38
CA LYS A 122 19.69 -4.33 -7.40
C LYS A 122 19.24 -4.83 -8.78
N ILE A 123 17.96 -4.61 -9.11
CA ILE A 123 17.40 -4.98 -10.42
C ILE A 123 17.66 -3.84 -11.42
N PRO A 124 18.36 -4.10 -12.54
CA PRO A 124 18.57 -3.09 -13.58
C PRO A 124 17.25 -2.58 -14.17
N PHE A 125 17.21 -1.31 -14.58
CA PHE A 125 16.00 -0.68 -15.11
C PHE A 125 15.40 -1.44 -16.30
N GLU A 126 16.22 -2.01 -17.17
CA GLU A 126 15.78 -2.78 -18.35
C GLU A 126 15.08 -4.07 -17.95
N LYS A 127 15.49 -4.70 -16.83
CA LYS A 127 14.85 -5.89 -16.30
C LYS A 127 13.56 -5.53 -15.55
N SER A 128 13.62 -4.49 -14.72
CA SER A 128 12.46 -3.93 -14.02
C SER A 128 11.35 -3.52 -15.01
N GLU A 129 11.69 -2.93 -16.15
CA GLU A 129 10.73 -2.54 -17.18
C GLU A 129 9.93 -3.73 -17.72
N LYS A 130 10.56 -4.90 -17.90
CA LYS A 130 9.85 -6.11 -18.35
C LYS A 130 8.81 -6.55 -17.33
N TYR A 131 9.16 -6.58 -16.05
CA TYR A 131 8.22 -6.90 -14.98
C TYR A 131 7.10 -5.86 -14.88
N ALA A 132 7.43 -4.58 -15.00
CA ALA A 132 6.46 -3.50 -14.96
C ALA A 132 5.40 -3.61 -16.07
N VAL A 133 5.83 -3.91 -17.31
CA VAL A 133 4.90 -4.09 -18.44
C VAL A 133 3.92 -5.23 -18.19
N GLY A 134 4.42 -6.39 -17.73
CA GLY A 134 3.56 -7.52 -17.37
C GLY A 134 2.55 -7.17 -16.27
N ASN A 135 3.04 -6.63 -15.15
CA ASN A 135 2.19 -6.25 -14.03
C ASN A 135 1.13 -5.20 -14.41
N ILE A 136 1.47 -4.24 -15.27
CA ILE A 136 0.48 -3.26 -15.76
C ILE A 136 -0.57 -3.92 -16.64
N ALA A 137 -0.17 -4.81 -17.54
CA ALA A 137 -1.12 -5.57 -18.37
C ALA A 137 -2.12 -6.34 -17.50
N ASP A 138 -1.65 -6.97 -16.42
CA ASP A 138 -2.52 -7.68 -15.47
C ASP A 138 -3.48 -6.74 -14.72
N VAL A 139 -2.99 -5.59 -14.25
CA VAL A 139 -3.84 -4.60 -13.56
C VAL A 139 -4.91 -4.02 -14.49
N LEU A 140 -4.56 -3.76 -15.76
CA LEU A 140 -5.52 -3.35 -16.78
C LEU A 140 -6.55 -4.46 -17.05
N ALA A 141 -6.11 -5.71 -17.16
CA ALA A 141 -7.01 -6.86 -17.34
C ALA A 141 -7.97 -7.06 -16.16
N LEU A 142 -7.56 -6.69 -14.94
CA LEU A 142 -8.42 -6.70 -13.74
C LEU A 142 -9.47 -5.58 -13.72
N GLY A 143 -9.37 -4.62 -14.64
CA GLY A 143 -10.35 -3.56 -14.83
C GLY A 143 -9.98 -2.22 -14.21
N LEU A 144 -8.67 -1.93 -14.06
CA LEU A 144 -8.21 -0.56 -13.92
C LEU A 144 -8.53 0.21 -15.20
N ASP A 145 -9.24 1.33 -15.09
CA ASP A 145 -9.51 2.21 -16.23
C ASP A 145 -8.31 3.15 -16.47
N PRO A 146 -7.56 2.99 -17.58
CA PRO A 146 -6.41 3.84 -17.86
C PRO A 146 -6.80 5.28 -18.23
N LYS A 147 -8.06 5.54 -18.61
CA LYS A 147 -8.53 6.91 -18.92
C LYS A 147 -8.66 7.76 -17.65
N ASN A 148 -8.90 7.10 -16.52
CA ASN A 148 -9.12 7.70 -15.21
C ASN A 148 -8.02 7.29 -14.21
N ALA A 149 -6.81 7.01 -14.72
CA ALA A 149 -5.65 6.69 -13.90
C ALA A 149 -4.40 7.41 -14.42
N TYR A 150 -3.60 7.92 -13.49
CA TYR A 150 -2.26 8.41 -13.77
C TYR A 150 -1.24 7.32 -13.42
N ILE A 151 -0.80 6.58 -14.44
CA ILE A 151 0.20 5.52 -14.31
C ILE A 151 1.56 6.12 -14.65
N TYR A 152 2.53 6.03 -13.72
CA TYR A 152 3.84 6.65 -13.93
C TYR A 152 4.98 5.76 -13.46
N ARG A 153 6.14 5.92 -14.12
CA ARG A 153 7.39 5.27 -13.75
C ARG A 153 8.23 6.21 -12.89
N GLN A 154 8.62 5.77 -11.70
CA GLN A 154 9.30 6.60 -10.69
C GLN A 154 10.57 7.26 -11.25
N SER A 155 11.39 6.52 -12.02
CA SER A 155 12.60 7.06 -12.67
C SER A 155 12.33 8.17 -13.69
N LYS A 156 11.14 8.20 -14.29
CA LYS A 156 10.75 9.13 -15.36
C LYS A 156 9.81 10.24 -14.89
N GLU A 157 9.28 10.16 -13.68
CA GLU A 157 8.39 11.18 -13.12
C GLU A 157 9.18 12.23 -12.34
N ASN A 158 9.51 13.34 -13.01
CA ASN A 158 10.30 14.41 -12.41
C ASN A 158 9.57 15.08 -11.24
N ARG A 159 8.24 15.23 -11.29
CA ARG A 159 7.50 15.91 -10.20
C ARG A 159 7.63 15.15 -8.89
N VAL A 160 7.59 13.82 -8.93
CA VAL A 160 7.77 12.97 -7.75
C VAL A 160 9.20 13.08 -7.22
N LYS A 161 10.21 13.09 -8.10
CA LYS A 161 11.62 13.25 -7.70
C LYS A 161 11.90 14.62 -7.09
N ASP A 162 11.36 15.69 -7.68
CA ASP A 162 11.53 17.05 -7.18
C ASP A 162 10.86 17.22 -5.80
N LEU A 163 9.64 16.69 -5.65
CA LEU A 163 8.95 16.67 -4.36
C LEU A 163 9.68 15.83 -3.32
N ALA A 164 10.26 14.69 -3.70
CA ALA A 164 11.06 13.87 -2.79
C ALA A 164 12.26 14.65 -2.23
N ILE A 165 12.93 15.48 -3.05
CA ILE A 165 14.02 16.36 -2.59
C ILE A 165 13.49 17.42 -1.61
N ILE A 166 12.36 18.05 -1.93
CA ILE A 166 11.76 19.10 -1.07
C ILE A 166 11.35 18.51 0.28
N PHE A 167 10.64 17.39 0.29
CA PHE A 167 10.14 16.74 1.51
C PHE A 167 11.24 16.03 2.29
N GLY A 168 12.33 15.62 1.62
CA GLY A 168 13.51 15.06 2.27
C GLY A 168 14.11 15.98 3.34
N ARG A 169 13.91 17.29 3.25
CA ARG A 169 14.32 18.26 4.28
C ARG A 169 13.68 18.03 5.65
N ALA A 170 12.50 17.40 5.69
CA ALA A 170 11.79 17.09 6.92
C ALA A 170 12.18 15.70 7.48
N ALA A 171 12.94 14.89 6.73
CA ALA A 171 13.42 13.59 7.15
C ALA A 171 14.91 13.69 7.51
N THR A 172 15.23 13.56 8.80
CA THR A 172 16.61 13.50 9.27
C THR A 172 17.12 12.07 9.24
N LEU A 173 18.43 11.88 9.01
CA LEU A 173 19.08 10.61 9.31
C LEU A 173 18.97 10.37 10.82
N ALA A 174 18.37 9.24 11.21
CA ALA A 174 18.20 8.82 12.59
C ALA A 174 19.53 8.31 13.18
#